data_AF-A0A8J6H0V4-F1
#
_entry.id   AF-A0A8J6H0V4-F1
#
_cell.length_a   1.000
_cell.length_b   1.000
_cell.length_c   1.000
_cell.angle_alpha   90.00
_cell.angle_beta   90.00
_cell.angle_gamma   90.00
#
_symmetry.space_group_name_H-M   'P 1'
#
loop_
_entity.id
_entity.type
_entity.pdbx_description
1 polymer ?
#
loop_
_entity_poly.entity_id
_entity_poly.type
_entity_poly.pdbx_seq_one_letter_code
_entity_poly.pdbx_strand_id
1 'polypeptide(L)'
;MAPRTLLLLLAAALAPTLTRAGSHSLRYFRTIVSRPGLGEPRFIIVGYVDDTQFVRYDSDAETPRMEPRAPWMEKEGPEYWEEETQRAKNNEQNYRVGLRTLLSYYNQSEGGGAAGDPVVEQVSGADGGVPAGSHTYQDTYGCEVGSDGRLLRGYEQYAYDGRDYIALNDDLTTWTAADVAAQITQRKWERDGYAERGKAYLEDTCVQWLRRYLENGKDTLLRTDPPKAHVTHHPGPKGDVTLRCWALGFYPADITLTWQREEEEQTQDMELVETRPSGDGTFQKWAALVVPSGEEHKYTCHVHHEGLPEPLTLRWGTTTRDYTEMNNLQRRLGPRGLVVLGFPCNQFGHQENAKNEEILNSLKYIRPGGGFEPNFTLFEKCEVNGEKAHPLFTFLRESLPAPSDEPSALMTDPKYIIWSPVCRNDIAWNFEKFLVGPDGVPVRRYSRRFRTIDIEPDIEALLSQQPSGS
;
A
#
# COMPACT_ATOMS: atom_id res chain seq x y z
N MET A 1 -13.30 -45.24 31.17
CA MET A 1 -13.27 -43.80 31.49
C MET A 1 -12.12 -43.18 30.71
N ALA A 2 -12.40 -42.58 29.55
CA ALA A 2 -11.38 -41.85 28.80
C ALA A 2 -11.19 -40.47 29.46
N PRO A 3 -9.95 -39.98 29.64
CA PRO A 3 -9.74 -38.67 30.23
C PRO A 3 -10.19 -37.61 29.22
N ARG A 4 -11.12 -36.76 29.66
CA ARG A 4 -11.55 -35.57 28.92
C ARG A 4 -10.40 -34.57 28.91
N THR A 5 -9.66 -34.50 27.81
CA THR A 5 -8.66 -33.47 27.57
C THR A 5 -9.37 -32.14 27.33
N LEU A 6 -9.18 -31.18 28.24
CA LEU A 6 -9.61 -29.80 28.06
C LEU A 6 -8.58 -29.09 27.16
N LEU A 7 -8.98 -28.70 25.96
CA LEU A 7 -8.21 -27.85 25.07
C LEU A 7 -8.52 -26.38 25.40
N LEU A 8 -7.53 -25.63 25.88
CA LEU A 8 -7.62 -24.18 26.01
C LEU A 8 -7.08 -23.55 24.72
N LEU A 9 -7.96 -23.11 23.83
CA LEU A 9 -7.59 -22.34 22.63
C LEU A 9 -7.48 -20.87 23.05
N LEU A 10 -6.25 -20.40 23.26
CA LEU A 10 -5.96 -18.97 23.37
C LEU A 10 -5.92 -18.37 21.97
N ALA A 11 -6.98 -17.66 21.58
CA ALA A 11 -6.93 -16.73 20.47
C ALA A 11 -6.11 -15.50 20.90
N ALA A 12 -4.79 -15.57 20.71
CA ALA A 12 -3.97 -14.37 20.75
C ALA A 12 -4.19 -13.64 19.42
N ALA A 13 -5.08 -12.64 19.43
CA ALA A 13 -5.02 -11.60 18.42
C ALA A 13 -3.65 -10.92 18.60
N LEU A 14 -2.72 -11.21 17.69
CA LEU A 14 -1.62 -10.29 17.42
C LEU A 14 -2.30 -9.02 16.90
N ALA A 15 -2.64 -8.11 17.81
CA ALA A 15 -2.99 -6.76 17.44
C ALA A 15 -1.76 -6.24 16.67
N PRO A 16 -1.87 -5.90 15.37
CA PRO A 16 -0.87 -5.04 14.78
C PRO A 16 -0.77 -3.84 15.71
N THR A 17 0.42 -3.54 16.20
CA THR A 17 0.67 -2.35 17.00
C THR A 17 0.24 -1.17 16.13
N LEU A 18 -0.98 -0.66 16.34
CA LEU A 18 -1.36 0.63 15.82
C LEU A 18 -0.34 1.60 16.41
N THR A 19 0.59 2.06 15.59
CA THR A 19 1.29 3.32 15.85
C THR A 19 0.19 4.35 16.06
N ARG A 20 0.12 4.86 17.29
CA ARG A 20 -0.92 5.80 17.70
C ARG A 20 -0.77 7.02 16.81
N ALA A 21 -1.83 7.43 16.11
CA ALA A 21 -1.82 8.61 15.23
C ALA A 21 -1.02 9.77 15.86
N GLY A 22 0.00 10.24 15.14
CA GLY A 22 0.92 11.28 15.61
C GLY A 22 2.10 10.84 16.50
N SER A 23 2.45 9.54 16.57
CA SER A 23 3.75 9.09 17.09
C SER A 23 4.81 9.08 15.99
N HIS A 24 6.07 9.28 16.37
CA HIS A 24 7.22 9.26 15.47
C HIS A 24 8.34 8.41 16.05
N SER A 25 9.16 7.83 15.21
CA SER A 25 10.23 6.91 15.60
C SER A 25 11.55 7.23 14.92
N LEU A 26 12.66 7.07 15.64
CA LEU A 26 14.01 7.09 15.11
C LEU A 26 14.57 5.68 15.21
N ARG A 27 14.88 5.06 14.07
CA ARG A 27 15.41 3.69 14.01
C ARG A 27 16.76 3.68 13.32
N TYR A 28 17.72 2.98 13.89
CA TYR A 28 18.96 2.62 13.21
C TYR A 28 19.05 1.11 13.09
N PHE A 29 19.46 0.65 11.92
CA PHE A 29 19.76 -0.74 11.63
C PHE A 29 21.23 -0.84 11.26
N ARG A 30 21.96 -1.71 11.95
CA ARG A 30 23.36 -2.01 11.58
C ARG A 30 23.45 -3.46 11.21
N THR A 31 24.28 -3.75 10.23
CA THR A 31 24.47 -5.11 9.73
C THR A 31 25.92 -5.29 9.37
N ILE A 32 26.55 -6.31 9.93
CA ILE A 32 27.86 -6.79 9.52
C ILE A 32 27.73 -8.19 8.93
N VAL A 33 28.35 -8.41 7.77
CA VAL A 33 28.34 -9.69 7.07
C VAL A 33 29.78 -10.12 6.84
N SER A 34 30.17 -11.23 7.46
CA SER A 34 31.47 -11.85 7.20
C SER A 34 31.51 -12.47 5.81
N ARG A 35 32.65 -12.37 5.12
CA ARG A 35 32.79 -12.84 3.74
C ARG A 35 34.06 -13.68 3.61
N PRO A 36 34.05 -14.95 4.05
CA PRO A 36 35.20 -15.85 3.92
C PRO A 36 35.82 -15.81 2.52
N GLY A 37 37.12 -15.51 2.44
CA GLY A 37 37.85 -15.45 1.16
C GLY A 37 37.62 -14.22 0.28
N LEU A 38 36.77 -13.26 0.69
CA LEU A 38 36.47 -12.03 -0.08
C LEU A 38 36.85 -10.73 0.67
N GLY A 39 37.67 -10.85 1.70
CA GLY A 39 38.20 -9.71 2.48
C GLY A 39 37.50 -9.52 3.83
N GLU A 40 37.59 -8.30 4.36
CA GLU A 40 37.00 -7.95 5.66
C GLU A 40 35.46 -8.00 5.61
N PRO A 41 34.79 -8.26 6.75
CA PRO A 41 33.33 -8.22 6.83
C PRO A 41 32.78 -6.86 6.38
N ARG A 42 31.72 -6.87 5.56
CA ARG A 42 31.04 -5.65 5.12
C ARG A 42 30.16 -5.14 6.24
N PHE A 43 30.25 -3.86 6.57
CA PHE A 43 29.43 -3.20 7.58
C PHE A 43 28.58 -2.09 6.95
N ILE A 44 27.28 -2.12 7.24
CA ILE A 44 26.29 -1.18 6.73
C ILE A 44 25.50 -0.62 7.92
N ILE A 45 25.27 0.69 7.91
CA ILE A 45 24.32 1.37 8.81
C ILE A 45 23.27 2.06 7.94
N VAL A 46 22.00 1.94 8.31
CA VAL A 46 20.92 2.78 7.78
C VAL A 46 20.10 3.37 8.92
N GLY A 47 19.77 4.66 8.81
CA GLY A 47 18.94 5.37 9.78
C GLY A 47 17.63 5.82 9.14
N TYR A 48 16.53 5.66 9.86
CA TYR A 48 15.17 6.03 9.47
C TYR A 48 14.54 6.93 10.53
N VAL A 49 13.84 7.96 10.07
CA VAL A 49 12.77 8.60 10.86
C VAL A 49 11.46 8.15 10.25
N ASP A 50 10.65 7.46 11.05
CA ASP A 50 9.47 6.72 10.60
C ASP A 50 9.82 5.79 9.45
N ASP A 51 9.21 5.99 8.28
CA ASP A 51 9.47 5.20 7.07
C ASP A 51 10.43 5.90 6.09
N THR A 52 11.04 7.01 6.50
CA THR A 52 11.95 7.82 5.66
C THR A 52 13.42 7.59 6.03
N GLN A 53 14.18 6.98 5.12
CA GLN A 53 15.63 6.83 5.29
C GLN A 53 16.32 8.20 5.23
N PHE A 54 17.16 8.50 6.21
CA PHE A 54 17.85 9.81 6.27
C PHE A 54 19.38 9.71 6.23
N VAL A 55 19.96 8.58 6.64
CA VAL A 55 21.41 8.35 6.59
C VAL A 55 21.77 6.94 6.14
N ARG A 56 22.99 6.81 5.60
CA ARG A 56 23.62 5.53 5.28
C ARG A 56 25.14 5.59 5.48
N TYR A 57 25.71 4.51 6.00
CA TYR A 57 27.14 4.21 5.97
C TYR A 57 27.36 2.85 5.30
N ASP A 58 28.42 2.71 4.51
CA ASP A 58 28.81 1.46 3.85
C ASP A 58 30.33 1.33 3.87
N SER A 59 30.87 0.30 4.53
CA SER A 59 32.31 0.09 4.67
C SER A 59 33.00 -0.22 3.33
N ASP A 60 32.23 -0.69 2.33
CA ASP A 60 32.75 -1.00 0.99
C ASP A 60 32.78 0.22 0.06
N ALA A 61 32.29 1.38 0.50
CA ALA A 61 32.40 2.61 -0.28
C ALA A 61 33.89 3.01 -0.47
N GLU A 62 34.22 3.65 -1.59
CA GLU A 62 35.60 4.08 -1.88
C GLU A 62 36.16 5.00 -0.78
N THR A 63 35.32 5.85 -0.20
CA THR A 63 35.64 6.67 0.98
C THR A 63 34.53 6.50 2.02
N PRO A 64 34.65 5.52 2.93
CA PRO A 64 33.60 5.24 3.91
C PRO A 64 33.34 6.44 4.83
N ARG A 65 32.13 6.99 4.72
CA ARG A 65 31.61 8.10 5.52
C ARG A 65 30.11 7.97 5.70
N MET A 66 29.56 8.63 6.70
CA MET A 66 28.12 8.77 6.84
C MET A 66 27.60 9.70 5.74
N GLU A 67 26.58 9.27 5.01
CA GLU A 67 26.02 10.00 3.87
C GLU A 67 24.55 10.33 4.11
N PRO A 68 24.09 11.54 3.71
CA PRO A 68 22.68 11.89 3.72
C PRO A 68 21.91 11.05 2.69
N ARG A 69 20.67 10.70 3.06
CA ARG A 69 19.67 10.04 2.21
C ARG A 69 18.34 10.79 2.13
N ALA A 70 18.20 11.86 2.90
CA ALA A 70 17.06 12.77 2.83
C ALA A 70 17.53 14.23 2.68
N PRO A 71 16.83 15.08 1.89
CA PRO A 71 17.25 16.47 1.65
C PRO A 71 17.36 17.31 2.94
N TRP A 72 16.51 17.05 3.93
CA TRP A 72 16.53 17.79 5.19
C TRP A 72 17.78 17.53 6.04
N MET A 73 18.57 16.50 5.73
CA MET A 73 19.86 16.25 6.36
C MET A 73 20.97 17.17 5.84
N GLU A 74 20.82 17.79 4.66
CA GLU A 74 21.79 18.77 4.14
C GLU A 74 21.92 20.01 5.03
N LYS A 75 20.95 20.23 5.94
CA LYS A 75 20.99 21.28 6.96
C LYS A 75 22.02 21.01 8.06
N GLU A 76 22.45 19.76 8.25
CA GLU A 76 23.45 19.41 9.24
C GLU A 76 24.85 19.83 8.81
N GLY A 77 25.59 20.43 9.74
CA GLY A 77 26.93 20.96 9.51
C GLY A 77 28.01 19.88 9.38
N PRO A 78 29.23 20.24 8.95
CA PRO A 78 30.33 19.28 8.76
C PRO A 78 30.71 18.53 10.04
N GLU A 79 30.58 19.17 11.22
CA GLU A 79 30.88 18.55 12.52
C GLU A 79 30.02 17.31 12.79
N TYR A 80 28.71 17.39 12.47
CA TYR A 80 27.79 16.26 12.58
C TYR A 80 28.25 15.08 11.73
N TRP A 81 28.59 15.34 10.47
CA TRP A 81 29.00 14.30 9.52
C TRP A 81 30.34 13.67 9.90
N GLU A 82 31.26 14.46 10.44
CA GLU A 82 32.55 13.96 10.94
C GLU A 82 32.36 13.07 12.18
N GLU A 83 31.56 13.52 13.15
CA GLU A 83 31.24 12.76 14.37
C GLU A 83 30.53 11.44 14.05
N GLU A 84 29.46 11.48 13.24
CA GLU A 84 28.71 10.28 12.87
C GLU A 84 29.53 9.32 12.00
N THR A 85 30.43 9.85 11.15
CA THR A 85 31.39 9.01 10.41
C THR A 85 32.36 8.31 11.35
N GLN A 86 32.92 9.02 12.33
CA GLN A 86 33.85 8.43 13.28
C GLN A 86 33.14 7.39 14.17
N ARG A 87 31.90 7.67 14.59
CA ARG A 87 31.05 6.73 15.32
C ARG A 87 30.76 5.48 14.50
N ALA A 88 30.44 5.62 13.22
CA ALA A 88 30.22 4.49 12.31
C ALA A 88 31.48 3.61 12.16
N LYS A 89 32.67 4.22 12.00
CA LYS A 89 33.95 3.49 11.94
C LYS A 89 34.28 2.77 13.25
N ASN A 90 33.98 3.38 14.40
CA ASN A 90 34.17 2.72 15.70
C ASN A 90 33.19 1.55 15.87
N ASN A 91 31.93 1.72 15.45
CA ASN A 91 30.94 0.65 15.45
C ASN A 91 31.38 -0.50 14.56
N GLU A 92 31.88 -0.23 13.36
CA GLU A 92 32.40 -1.25 12.45
C GLU A 92 33.41 -2.17 13.15
N GLN A 93 34.38 -1.60 13.88
CA GLN A 93 35.36 -2.38 14.64
C GLN A 93 34.72 -3.20 15.77
N ASN A 94 33.78 -2.60 16.52
CA ASN A 94 33.04 -3.31 17.57
C ASN A 94 32.25 -4.49 17.00
N TYR A 95 31.62 -4.31 15.84
CA TYR A 95 30.87 -5.35 15.14
C TYR A 95 31.77 -6.47 14.60
N ARG A 96 32.98 -6.14 14.12
CA ARG A 96 33.98 -7.16 13.74
C ARG A 96 34.37 -8.02 14.95
N VAL A 97 34.63 -7.39 16.11
CA VAL A 97 34.92 -8.12 17.35
C VAL A 97 33.71 -8.94 17.83
N GLY A 98 32.51 -8.37 17.72
CA GLY A 98 31.25 -9.04 18.01
C GLY A 98 31.08 -10.33 17.19
N LEU A 99 31.27 -10.26 15.88
CA LEU A 99 31.25 -11.43 14.99
C LEU A 99 32.22 -12.52 15.44
N ARG A 100 33.49 -12.19 15.70
CA ARG A 100 34.49 -13.18 16.16
C ARG A 100 34.10 -13.81 17.51
N THR A 101 33.52 -13.02 18.40
CA THR A 101 33.01 -13.50 19.69
C THR A 101 31.85 -14.48 19.49
N LEU A 102 30.90 -14.16 18.61
CA LEU A 102 29.77 -15.02 18.29
C LEU A 102 30.21 -16.32 17.63
N LEU A 103 31.15 -16.28 16.68
CA LEU A 103 31.76 -17.47 16.11
C LEU A 103 32.32 -18.39 17.20
N SER A 104 33.03 -17.83 18.18
CA SER A 104 33.54 -18.59 19.31
C SER A 104 32.43 -19.16 20.20
N TYR A 105 31.38 -18.40 20.52
CA TYR A 105 30.28 -18.87 21.37
C TYR A 105 29.48 -20.01 20.73
N TYR A 106 29.36 -19.99 19.40
CA TYR A 106 28.66 -21.03 18.64
C TYR A 106 29.58 -22.13 18.10
N ASN A 107 30.87 -22.13 18.45
CA ASN A 107 31.88 -23.08 17.96
C ASN A 107 31.94 -23.16 16.41
N GLN A 108 31.85 -22.01 15.74
CA GLN A 108 31.88 -21.88 14.28
C GLN A 108 33.27 -21.46 13.81
N SER A 109 33.70 -21.95 12.62
CA SER A 109 35.03 -21.69 12.07
C SER A 109 35.15 -20.30 11.42
N GLU A 110 36.20 -19.54 11.73
CA GLU A 110 36.61 -18.39 10.93
C GLU A 110 37.12 -18.88 9.57
N GLY A 111 36.47 -18.47 8.48
CA GLY A 111 36.87 -18.88 7.14
C GLY A 111 38.18 -18.28 6.67
N GLY A 112 39.29 -18.90 7.07
CA GLY A 112 40.64 -18.52 6.71
C GLY A 112 41.44 -19.70 6.15
N GLY A 113 41.14 -20.13 4.93
CA GLY A 113 42.08 -20.87 4.09
C GLY A 113 42.87 -19.89 3.24
N ALA A 114 44.10 -19.58 3.63
CA ALA A 114 45.01 -18.76 2.83
C ALA A 114 45.25 -19.45 1.47
N ALA A 115 45.23 -18.65 0.40
CA ALA A 115 45.63 -19.09 -0.92
C ALA A 115 47.12 -19.47 -0.93
N GLY A 116 47.39 -20.77 -1.12
CA GLY A 116 48.55 -21.31 -1.83
C GLY A 116 49.94 -21.13 -1.23
N ASP A 117 50.45 -22.20 -0.61
CA ASP A 117 51.85 -22.62 -0.80
C ASP A 117 51.81 -24.11 -1.22
N PRO A 118 52.31 -24.51 -2.40
CA PRO A 118 52.06 -25.83 -2.95
C PRO A 118 53.17 -26.81 -2.59
N VAL A 119 53.34 -27.14 -1.31
CA VAL A 119 54.13 -28.32 -0.90
C VAL A 119 53.60 -28.82 0.45
N VAL A 120 52.86 -29.93 0.44
CA VAL A 120 53.14 -31.16 1.21
C VAL A 120 51.93 -32.09 1.05
N GLU A 121 52.21 -33.26 0.46
CA GLU A 121 51.28 -34.35 0.23
C GLU A 121 51.02 -35.15 1.52
N GLN A 122 49.74 -35.48 1.74
CA GLN A 122 49.18 -36.64 2.46
C GLN A 122 49.81 -37.10 3.79
N VAL A 123 49.07 -36.96 4.90
CA VAL A 123 48.82 -38.05 5.88
C VAL A 123 47.46 -37.85 6.59
N SER A 124 46.54 -38.80 6.36
CA SER A 124 45.42 -39.31 7.17
C SER A 124 44.53 -38.40 8.06
N GLY A 125 43.21 -38.64 7.96
CA GLY A 125 42.31 -38.65 9.13
C GLY A 125 41.06 -37.77 8.98
N ALA A 126 39.90 -38.39 9.13
CA ALA A 126 38.59 -37.77 9.06
C ALA A 126 38.44 -36.53 9.95
N ASP A 127 38.25 -35.36 9.33
CA ASP A 127 37.12 -34.50 9.66
C ASP A 127 36.77 -33.70 8.39
N GLY A 128 35.55 -33.84 7.90
CA GLY A 128 35.08 -33.09 6.75
C GLY A 128 34.92 -31.64 7.17
N GLY A 129 35.97 -30.83 7.02
CA GLY A 129 35.94 -29.41 7.31
C GLY A 129 34.75 -28.76 6.61
N VAL A 130 33.75 -28.37 7.40
CA VAL A 130 32.61 -27.60 6.94
C VAL A 130 33.19 -26.33 6.32
N PRO A 131 32.92 -26.01 5.04
CA PRO A 131 33.38 -24.76 4.46
C PRO A 131 32.86 -23.62 5.32
N ALA A 132 33.77 -22.75 5.76
CA ALA A 132 33.40 -21.66 6.63
C ALA A 132 32.30 -20.81 6.01
N GLY A 133 31.19 -20.72 6.72
CA GLY A 133 29.99 -20.01 6.29
C GLY A 133 30.17 -18.50 6.38
N SER A 134 29.43 -17.78 5.55
CA SER A 134 29.17 -16.36 5.76
C SER A 134 28.19 -16.20 6.92
N HIS A 135 28.60 -15.47 7.95
CA HIS A 135 27.79 -15.15 9.13
C HIS A 135 27.38 -13.67 9.16
N THR A 136 26.20 -13.42 9.72
CA THR A 136 25.58 -12.09 9.77
C THR A 136 25.24 -11.71 11.21
N TYR A 137 25.65 -10.51 11.64
CA TYR A 137 25.29 -9.95 12.95
C TYR A 137 24.63 -8.58 12.76
N GLN A 138 23.48 -8.38 13.40
CA GLN A 138 22.62 -7.23 13.17
C GLN A 138 22.12 -6.67 14.50
N ASP A 139 21.91 -5.35 14.54
CA ASP A 139 21.10 -4.71 15.58
C ASP A 139 20.00 -3.84 14.98
N THR A 140 19.01 -3.58 15.82
CA THR A 140 18.07 -2.48 15.63
C THR A 140 17.96 -1.76 16.96
N TYR A 141 18.17 -0.45 16.94
CA TYR A 141 17.99 0.37 18.14
C TYR A 141 17.37 1.72 17.80
N GLY A 142 16.68 2.30 18.78
CA GLY A 142 15.94 3.53 18.54
C GLY A 142 14.91 3.85 19.59
N CYS A 143 14.20 4.95 19.37
CA CYS A 143 13.18 5.46 20.25
C CYS A 143 11.94 5.85 19.46
N GLU A 144 10.78 5.72 20.09
CA GLU A 144 9.50 6.22 19.63
C GLU A 144 9.00 7.30 20.59
N VAL A 145 8.53 8.41 20.06
CA VAL A 145 7.96 9.54 20.81
C VAL A 145 6.51 9.76 20.43
N GLY A 146 5.71 10.18 21.40
CA GLY A 146 4.33 10.56 21.16
C GLY A 146 4.21 11.96 20.57
N SER A 147 2.97 12.37 20.29
CA SER A 147 2.67 13.71 19.80
C SER A 147 3.06 14.83 20.77
N ASP A 148 3.20 14.53 22.06
CA ASP A 148 3.71 15.44 23.09
C ASP A 148 5.25 15.48 23.15
N GLY A 149 5.90 14.74 22.26
CA GLY A 149 7.35 14.59 22.15
C GLY A 149 7.98 13.72 23.24
N ARG A 150 7.22 13.11 24.15
CA ARG A 150 7.77 12.26 25.21
C ARG A 150 8.07 10.86 24.70
N LEU A 151 9.08 10.21 25.28
CA LEU A 151 9.41 8.82 24.97
C LEU A 151 8.21 7.92 25.28
N LEU A 152 7.76 7.17 24.27
CA LEU A 152 6.79 6.09 24.41
C LEU A 152 7.49 4.76 24.58
N ARG A 153 8.55 4.52 23.79
CA ARG A 153 9.27 3.25 23.79
C ARG A 153 10.71 3.43 23.35
N GLY A 154 11.65 2.80 24.05
CA GLY A 154 13.00 2.55 23.57
C GLY A 154 13.13 1.08 23.16
N TYR A 155 13.94 0.78 22.16
CA TYR A 155 14.27 -0.59 21.78
C TYR A 155 15.75 -0.70 21.41
N GLU A 156 16.33 -1.84 21.77
CA GLU A 156 17.67 -2.25 21.37
C GLU A 156 17.66 -3.79 21.31
N GLN A 157 17.81 -4.33 20.11
CA GLN A 157 17.72 -5.77 19.85
C GLN A 157 18.79 -6.21 18.87
N TYR A 158 19.31 -7.41 19.08
CA TYR A 158 20.40 -7.98 18.31
C TYR A 158 19.99 -9.35 17.74
N ALA A 159 20.43 -9.64 16.53
CA ALA A 159 20.20 -10.89 15.82
C ALA A 159 21.51 -11.45 15.24
N TYR A 160 21.64 -12.77 15.23
CA TYR A 160 22.76 -13.49 14.64
C TYR A 160 22.24 -14.56 13.66
N ASP A 161 22.76 -14.56 12.44
CA ASP A 161 22.34 -15.43 11.33
C ASP A 161 20.82 -15.45 11.11
N GLY A 162 20.20 -14.27 11.21
CA GLY A 162 18.76 -14.07 11.00
C GLY A 162 17.87 -14.56 12.14
N ARG A 163 18.44 -14.92 13.30
CA ARG A 163 17.70 -15.33 14.50
C ARG A 163 17.92 -14.33 15.62
N ASP A 164 16.90 -14.11 16.44
CA ASP A 164 17.03 -13.29 17.65
C ASP A 164 18.15 -13.82 18.53
N TYR A 165 18.97 -12.91 19.05
CA TYR A 165 20.11 -13.22 19.92
C TYR A 165 19.87 -12.68 21.32
N ILE A 166 19.78 -11.36 21.47
CA ILE A 166 19.51 -10.70 22.77
C ILE A 166 18.73 -9.40 22.55
N ALA A 167 17.77 -9.11 23.42
CA ALA A 167 16.94 -7.90 23.33
C ALA A 167 16.82 -7.21 24.70
N LEU A 168 16.86 -5.87 24.69
CA LEU A 168 16.55 -5.04 25.84
C LEU A 168 15.03 -5.04 26.05
N ASN A 169 14.60 -5.34 27.27
CA ASN A 169 13.18 -5.38 27.61
C ASN A 169 12.59 -3.96 27.67
N ASP A 170 11.26 -3.85 27.62
CA ASP A 170 10.56 -2.55 27.63
C ASP A 170 10.81 -1.73 28.92
N ASP A 171 11.32 -2.35 29.99
CA ASP A 171 11.77 -1.66 31.21
C ASP A 171 13.10 -0.91 31.05
N LEU A 172 13.79 -1.10 29.91
CA LEU A 172 15.09 -0.54 29.56
C LEU A 172 16.24 -0.85 30.52
N THR A 173 16.08 -1.89 31.35
CA THR A 173 17.04 -2.27 32.40
C THR A 173 17.42 -3.73 32.37
N THR A 174 16.53 -4.60 31.87
CA THR A 174 16.75 -6.04 31.83
C THR A 174 16.85 -6.57 30.39
N TRP A 175 17.51 -7.72 30.22
CA TRP A 175 17.74 -8.35 28.92
C TRP A 175 17.00 -9.68 28.81
N THR A 176 16.54 -9.99 27.61
CA THR A 176 16.04 -11.31 27.23
C THR A 176 17.02 -11.97 26.27
N ALA A 177 17.61 -13.09 26.67
CA ALA A 177 18.52 -13.90 25.87
C ALA A 177 17.77 -15.03 25.15
N ALA A 178 18.01 -15.19 23.85
CA ALA A 178 17.32 -16.18 23.03
C ALA A 178 17.84 -17.62 23.26
N ASP A 179 19.12 -17.78 23.60
CA ASP A 179 19.75 -19.08 23.82
C ASP A 179 20.90 -19.05 24.84
N VAL A 180 21.56 -20.20 25.02
CA VAL A 180 22.67 -20.35 25.97
C VAL A 180 23.91 -19.52 25.63
N ALA A 181 24.15 -19.21 24.35
CA ALA A 181 25.25 -18.36 23.93
C ALA A 181 24.92 -16.88 24.23
N ALA A 182 23.67 -16.46 24.00
CA ALA A 182 23.18 -15.14 24.38
C ALA A 182 23.23 -14.90 25.90
N GLN A 183 22.99 -15.93 26.72
CA GLN A 183 23.13 -15.83 28.18
C GLN A 183 24.54 -15.45 28.63
N ILE A 184 25.58 -15.81 27.85
CA ILE A 184 26.97 -15.39 28.15
C ILE A 184 27.08 -13.87 28.01
N THR A 185 26.53 -13.32 26.93
CA THR A 185 26.49 -11.87 26.69
C THR A 185 25.64 -11.15 27.73
N GLN A 186 24.46 -11.68 28.05
CA GLN A 186 23.59 -11.14 29.11
C GLN A 186 24.35 -10.95 30.43
N ARG A 187 24.98 -11.99 30.95
CA ARG A 187 25.74 -11.92 32.22
C ARG A 187 26.89 -10.92 32.17
N LYS A 188 27.53 -10.76 31.00
CA LYS A 188 28.59 -9.76 30.80
C LYS A 188 28.01 -8.35 30.84
N TRP A 189 26.95 -8.09 30.09
CA TRP A 189 26.32 -6.77 29.99
C TRP A 189 25.66 -6.32 31.28
N GLU A 190 25.04 -7.23 32.04
CA GLU A 190 24.49 -6.95 33.37
C GLU A 190 25.59 -6.57 34.36
N ARG A 191 26.70 -7.31 34.38
CA ARG A 191 27.86 -7.01 35.22
C ARG A 191 28.52 -5.67 34.87
N ASP A 192 28.57 -5.33 33.58
CA ASP A 192 29.20 -4.10 33.09
C ASP A 192 28.25 -2.89 33.12
N GLY A 193 26.98 -3.09 33.52
CA GLY A 193 25.96 -2.03 33.59
C GLY A 193 25.59 -1.46 32.22
N TYR A 194 25.60 -2.28 31.17
CA TYR A 194 25.38 -1.82 29.79
C TYR A 194 23.97 -1.23 29.58
N ALA A 195 22.96 -1.81 30.24
CA ALA A 195 21.56 -1.33 30.13
C ALA A 195 21.40 0.13 30.55
N GLU A 196 22.09 0.58 31.61
CA GLU A 196 22.00 1.97 32.08
C GLU A 196 22.53 2.98 31.04
N ARG A 197 23.56 2.59 30.28
CA ARG A 197 24.10 3.42 29.18
C ARG A 197 23.13 3.46 28.00
N GLY A 198 22.55 2.31 27.64
CA GLY A 198 21.53 2.22 26.59
C GLY A 198 20.30 3.06 26.94
N LYS A 199 19.79 2.91 28.16
CA LYS A 199 18.67 3.68 28.69
C LYS A 199 18.92 5.18 28.64
N ALA A 200 20.07 5.66 29.12
CA ALA A 200 20.40 7.10 29.08
C ALA A 200 20.40 7.66 27.65
N TYR A 201 20.91 6.90 26.68
CA TYR A 201 20.85 7.29 25.27
C TYR A 201 19.41 7.31 24.73
N LEU A 202 18.62 6.27 25.03
CA LEU A 202 17.26 6.11 24.52
C LEU A 202 16.29 7.14 25.09
N GLU A 203 16.42 7.47 26.38
CA GLU A 203 15.55 8.43 27.07
C GLU A 203 15.86 9.89 26.74
N ASP A 204 17.12 10.21 26.44
CA ASP A 204 17.56 11.60 26.23
C ASP A 204 18.06 11.84 24.81
N THR A 205 19.25 11.35 24.47
CA THR A 205 19.92 11.67 23.19
C THR A 205 19.08 11.28 21.97
N CYS A 206 18.48 10.09 21.97
CA CYS A 206 17.65 9.62 20.87
C CYS A 206 16.42 10.52 20.66
N VAL A 207 15.73 10.86 21.76
CA VAL A 207 14.54 11.74 21.74
C VAL A 207 14.91 13.15 21.26
N GLN A 208 16.03 13.70 21.71
CA GLN A 208 16.51 15.01 21.28
C GLN A 208 16.81 15.04 19.78
N TRP A 209 17.52 14.03 19.25
CA TRP A 209 17.81 13.93 17.83
C TRP A 209 16.55 13.73 16.99
N LEU A 210 15.64 12.85 17.41
CA LEU A 210 14.36 12.66 16.70
C LEU A 210 13.58 13.97 16.60
N ARG A 211 13.47 14.74 17.69
CA ARG A 211 12.81 16.06 17.66
C ARG A 211 13.49 17.04 16.69
N ARG A 212 14.83 17.08 16.69
CA ARG A 212 15.59 17.92 15.74
C ARG A 212 15.34 17.51 14.29
N TYR A 213 15.32 16.21 14.00
CA TYR A 213 15.05 15.70 12.65
C TYR A 213 13.62 15.98 12.20
N LEU A 214 12.63 15.82 13.09
CA LEU A 214 11.24 16.18 12.81
C LEU A 214 11.09 17.68 12.50
N GLU A 215 11.80 18.57 13.21
CA GLU A 215 11.79 20.00 12.89
C GLU A 215 12.50 20.30 11.55
N ASN A 216 13.67 19.70 11.34
CA ASN A 216 14.43 19.89 10.10
C ASN A 216 13.68 19.38 8.87
N GLY A 217 12.99 18.25 9.00
CA GLY A 217 12.27 17.54 7.95
C GLY A 217 10.77 17.75 7.97
N LYS A 218 10.24 18.75 8.69
CA LYS A 218 8.79 18.90 8.95
C LYS A 218 7.90 18.80 7.71
N ASP A 219 8.32 19.40 6.60
CA ASP A 219 7.54 19.42 5.35
C ASP A 219 7.44 18.02 4.70
N THR A 220 8.30 17.09 5.09
CA THR A 220 8.35 15.71 4.59
C THR A 220 7.87 14.70 5.63
N LEU A 221 8.35 14.80 6.87
CA LEU A 221 8.13 13.81 7.93
C LEU A 221 6.77 13.99 8.62
N LEU A 222 6.25 15.21 8.68
CA LEU A 222 4.96 15.52 9.29
C LEU A 222 3.85 15.71 8.25
N ARG A 223 4.13 15.39 6.98
CA ARG A 223 3.12 15.43 5.93
C ARG A 223 2.25 14.19 6.05
N THR A 224 1.02 14.32 5.56
CA THR A 224 0.14 13.18 5.41
C THR A 224 -0.48 13.23 4.02
N ASP A 225 -0.18 12.23 3.21
CA ASP A 225 -0.66 12.13 1.84
C ASP A 225 -1.78 11.08 1.80
N PRO A 226 -3.05 11.46 1.52
CA PRO A 226 -4.15 10.50 1.49
C PRO A 226 -4.02 9.53 0.30
N PRO A 227 -4.43 8.25 0.47
CA PRO A 227 -4.37 7.26 -0.59
C PRO A 227 -5.32 7.58 -1.74
N LYS A 228 -4.81 7.47 -2.97
CA LYS A 228 -5.63 7.41 -4.18
C LYS A 228 -6.14 5.99 -4.35
N ALA A 229 -7.36 5.76 -3.88
CA ALA A 229 -7.91 4.41 -3.80
C ALA A 229 -8.98 4.12 -4.87
N HIS A 230 -8.98 2.90 -5.41
CA HIS A 230 -9.95 2.46 -6.43
C HIS A 230 -10.07 0.93 -6.48
N VAL A 231 -11.15 0.43 -7.08
CA VAL A 231 -11.39 -1.02 -7.23
C VAL A 231 -11.31 -1.43 -8.70
N THR A 232 -10.50 -2.44 -8.99
CA THR A 232 -10.35 -3.09 -10.29
C THR A 232 -11.09 -4.42 -10.33
N HIS A 233 -11.54 -4.82 -11.51
CA HIS A 233 -12.37 -6.02 -11.74
C HIS A 233 -11.74 -6.89 -12.83
N HIS A 234 -11.42 -8.12 -12.49
CA HIS A 234 -10.76 -9.07 -13.39
C HIS A 234 -11.61 -10.33 -13.51
N PRO A 235 -12.26 -10.56 -14.67
CA PRO A 235 -12.99 -11.81 -14.92
C PRO A 235 -12.05 -13.01 -14.87
N GLY A 236 -12.42 -14.03 -14.09
CA GLY A 236 -11.74 -15.31 -14.00
C GLY A 236 -12.24 -16.29 -15.07
N PRO A 237 -11.43 -17.34 -15.38
CA PRO A 237 -11.75 -18.31 -16.42
C PRO A 237 -12.93 -19.24 -16.06
N LYS A 238 -13.34 -19.30 -14.78
CA LYS A 238 -14.43 -20.16 -14.30
C LYS A 238 -15.75 -19.40 -14.13
N GLY A 239 -15.82 -18.15 -14.59
CA GLY A 239 -16.99 -17.27 -14.40
C GLY A 239 -17.03 -16.59 -13.03
N ASP A 240 -15.98 -16.73 -12.23
CA ASP A 240 -15.68 -15.95 -11.04
C ASP A 240 -15.06 -14.59 -11.41
N VAL A 241 -15.00 -13.67 -10.45
CA VAL A 241 -14.44 -12.33 -10.64
C VAL A 241 -13.46 -12.04 -9.52
N THR A 242 -12.27 -11.54 -9.83
CA THR A 242 -11.39 -10.97 -8.81
C THR A 242 -11.65 -9.47 -8.70
N LEU A 243 -12.06 -9.02 -7.52
CA LEU A 243 -12.08 -7.60 -7.17
C LEU A 243 -10.78 -7.26 -6.46
N ARG A 244 -10.07 -6.23 -6.90
CA ARG A 244 -8.84 -5.76 -6.26
C ARG A 244 -8.95 -4.28 -5.93
N CYS A 245 -8.91 -3.99 -4.64
CA CYS A 245 -8.86 -2.65 -4.08
C CYS A 245 -7.43 -2.18 -3.99
N TRP A 246 -7.13 -1.04 -4.61
CA TRP A 246 -5.83 -0.40 -4.61
C TRP A 246 -5.85 0.82 -3.69
N ALA A 247 -4.74 1.06 -3.01
CA ALA A 247 -4.38 2.33 -2.39
C ALA A 247 -2.99 2.72 -2.89
N LEU A 248 -2.86 3.91 -3.47
CA LEU A 248 -1.63 4.37 -4.12
C LEU A 248 -1.25 5.77 -3.64
N GLY A 249 0.05 6.05 -3.56
CA GLY A 249 0.57 7.40 -3.37
C GLY A 249 0.28 7.98 -2.00
N PHE A 250 0.24 7.13 -0.96
CA PHE A 250 -0.02 7.55 0.41
C PHE A 250 1.25 7.61 1.26
N TYR A 251 1.22 8.41 2.32
CA TYR A 251 2.25 8.52 3.33
C TYR A 251 1.59 8.93 4.65
N PRO A 252 1.93 8.32 5.81
CA PRO A 252 2.97 7.32 6.07
C PRO A 252 2.61 5.91 5.57
N ALA A 253 3.46 4.89 5.82
CA ALA A 253 3.22 3.53 5.32
C ALA A 253 2.06 2.80 6.00
N ASP A 254 1.67 3.23 7.20
CA ASP A 254 0.59 2.58 7.95
C ASP A 254 -0.77 2.82 7.28
N ILE A 255 -1.39 1.74 6.83
CA ILE A 255 -2.67 1.75 6.13
C ILE A 255 -3.39 0.44 6.36
N THR A 256 -4.70 0.50 6.51
CA THR A 256 -5.54 -0.68 6.63
C THR A 256 -6.51 -0.76 5.46
N LEU A 257 -6.42 -1.86 4.69
CA LEU A 257 -7.35 -2.22 3.62
C LEU A 257 -8.11 -3.47 4.05
N THR A 258 -9.43 -3.39 4.11
CA THR A 258 -10.29 -4.54 4.42
C THR A 258 -11.40 -4.67 3.39
N TRP A 259 -11.87 -5.89 3.18
CA TRP A 259 -13.06 -6.14 2.40
C TRP A 259 -14.20 -6.59 3.30
N GLN A 260 -15.39 -6.10 3.03
CA GLN A 260 -16.62 -6.51 3.70
C GLN A 260 -17.63 -7.02 2.68
N ARG A 261 -18.42 -8.02 3.08
CA ARG A 261 -19.61 -8.49 2.38
C ARG A 261 -20.78 -8.32 3.34
N GLU A 262 -21.76 -7.49 2.98
CA GLU A 262 -22.96 -7.27 3.82
C GLU A 262 -22.60 -6.97 5.30
N GLU A 263 -21.61 -6.10 5.52
CA GLU A 263 -21.07 -5.70 6.84
C GLU A 263 -20.18 -6.73 7.56
N GLU A 264 -19.97 -7.92 6.99
CA GLU A 264 -19.07 -8.93 7.53
C GLU A 264 -17.68 -8.87 6.88
N GLU A 265 -16.63 -8.77 7.69
CA GLU A 265 -15.25 -8.67 7.23
C GLU A 265 -14.72 -9.98 6.63
N GLN A 266 -14.13 -9.91 5.45
CA GLN A 266 -13.68 -11.04 4.64
C GLN A 266 -12.16 -11.24 4.79
N THR A 267 -11.69 -11.62 5.98
CA THR A 267 -10.23 -11.71 6.25
C THR A 267 -9.56 -12.96 5.69
N GLN A 268 -10.24 -14.12 5.66
CA GLN A 268 -9.64 -15.39 5.21
C GLN A 268 -9.54 -15.53 3.68
N ASP A 269 -10.51 -14.97 2.96
CA ASP A 269 -10.58 -15.07 1.49
C ASP A 269 -9.85 -13.92 0.78
N MET A 270 -9.21 -13.04 1.55
CA MET A 270 -8.54 -11.84 1.06
C MET A 270 -7.04 -12.08 0.86
N GLU A 271 -6.59 -11.86 -0.37
CA GLU A 271 -5.18 -11.68 -0.69
C GLU A 271 -4.77 -10.25 -0.36
N LEU A 272 -4.00 -10.06 0.70
CA LEU A 272 -3.47 -8.78 1.13
C LEU A 272 -1.96 -8.74 0.95
N VAL A 273 -1.46 -7.82 0.12
CA VAL A 273 -0.01 -7.65 -0.02
C VAL A 273 0.56 -6.75 1.07
N GLU A 274 1.83 -6.95 1.39
CA GLU A 274 2.60 -6.03 2.22
C GLU A 274 2.62 -4.62 1.61
N THR A 275 2.68 -3.61 2.48
CA THR A 275 2.83 -2.23 2.03
C THR A 275 4.21 -2.07 1.41
N ARG A 276 4.27 -1.53 0.19
CA ARG A 276 5.53 -1.44 -0.58
C ARG A 276 5.82 0.01 -0.97
N PRO A 277 7.11 0.42 -0.98
CA PRO A 277 7.48 1.76 -1.42
C PRO A 277 7.27 1.94 -2.92
N SER A 278 6.87 3.14 -3.33
CA SER A 278 6.70 3.54 -4.73
C SER A 278 7.99 4.10 -5.35
N GLY A 279 8.98 4.49 -4.52
CA GLY A 279 10.26 5.05 -4.94
C GLY A 279 10.31 6.59 -4.97
N ASP A 280 9.17 7.25 -4.78
CA ASP A 280 9.02 8.71 -4.71
C ASP A 280 8.78 9.23 -3.27
N GLY A 281 9.01 8.36 -2.27
CA GLY A 281 8.71 8.64 -0.87
C GLY A 281 7.26 8.38 -0.46
N THR A 282 6.44 7.79 -1.35
CA THR A 282 5.09 7.30 -1.02
C THR A 282 5.02 5.78 -1.01
N PHE A 283 3.88 5.25 -0.59
CA PHE A 283 3.58 3.83 -0.50
C PHE A 283 2.40 3.42 -1.38
N GLN A 284 2.30 2.11 -1.60
CA GLN A 284 1.21 1.48 -2.30
C GLN A 284 0.88 0.13 -1.64
N LYS A 285 -0.40 -0.24 -1.65
CA LYS A 285 -0.91 -1.51 -1.13
C LYS A 285 -2.16 -1.90 -1.90
N TRP A 286 -2.46 -3.18 -1.96
CA TRP A 286 -3.75 -3.64 -2.48
C TRP A 286 -4.27 -4.85 -1.71
N ALA A 287 -5.59 -5.01 -1.76
CA ALA A 287 -6.31 -6.13 -1.19
C ALA A 287 -7.25 -6.71 -2.26
N ALA A 288 -7.19 -8.00 -2.53
CA ALA A 288 -8.02 -8.66 -3.52
C ALA A 288 -8.79 -9.83 -2.93
N LEU A 289 -9.96 -10.14 -3.51
CA LEU A 289 -10.68 -11.37 -3.24
C LEU A 289 -11.45 -11.83 -4.48
N VAL A 290 -11.79 -13.11 -4.49
CA VAL A 290 -12.57 -13.72 -5.56
C VAL A 290 -14.05 -13.73 -5.15
N VAL A 291 -14.91 -13.21 -6.03
CA VAL A 291 -16.36 -13.13 -5.85
C VAL A 291 -17.10 -13.89 -6.94
N PRO A 292 -18.31 -14.40 -6.67
CA PRO A 292 -19.21 -14.86 -7.71
C PRO A 292 -19.59 -13.72 -8.66
N SER A 293 -19.57 -13.98 -9.97
CA SER A 293 -20.06 -13.00 -10.96
C SER A 293 -21.51 -12.63 -10.67
N GLY A 294 -21.82 -11.33 -10.70
CA GLY A 294 -23.13 -10.77 -10.38
C GLY A 294 -23.33 -10.39 -8.91
N GLU A 295 -22.47 -10.84 -8.00
CA GLU A 295 -22.53 -10.49 -6.57
C GLU A 295 -21.56 -9.35 -6.18
N GLU A 296 -20.84 -8.76 -7.14
CA GLU A 296 -19.78 -7.77 -6.88
C GLU A 296 -20.26 -6.57 -6.06
N HIS A 297 -21.52 -6.17 -6.27
CA HIS A 297 -22.17 -5.05 -5.59
C HIS A 297 -22.34 -5.24 -4.07
N LYS A 298 -22.26 -6.48 -3.59
CA LYS A 298 -22.33 -6.84 -2.17
C LYS A 298 -21.02 -6.62 -1.42
N TYR A 299 -19.93 -6.42 -2.17
CA TYR A 299 -18.58 -6.28 -1.61
C TYR A 299 -18.15 -4.81 -1.56
N THR A 300 -17.64 -4.39 -0.41
CA THR A 300 -17.07 -3.06 -0.17
C THR A 300 -15.64 -3.17 0.31
N CYS A 301 -14.74 -2.38 -0.27
CA CYS A 301 -13.40 -2.18 0.25
C CYS A 301 -13.39 -0.98 1.19
N HIS A 302 -12.85 -1.13 2.38
CA HIS A 302 -12.68 -0.07 3.37
C HIS A 302 -11.20 0.28 3.47
N VAL A 303 -10.87 1.56 3.34
CA VAL A 303 -9.49 2.07 3.41
C VAL A 303 -9.41 3.05 4.57
N HIS A 304 -8.57 2.70 5.56
CA HIS A 304 -8.26 3.55 6.71
C HIS A 304 -6.81 3.99 6.60
N HIS A 305 -6.60 5.31 6.71
CA HIS A 305 -5.29 5.94 6.64
C HIS A 305 -5.38 7.28 7.40
N GLU A 306 -4.34 7.69 8.12
CA GLU A 306 -4.39 8.93 8.90
C GLU A 306 -4.59 10.20 8.05
N GLY A 307 -4.19 10.16 6.78
CA GLY A 307 -4.41 11.24 5.82
C GLY A 307 -5.86 11.41 5.37
N LEU A 308 -6.74 10.47 5.70
CA LEU A 308 -8.15 10.55 5.36
C LEU A 308 -8.93 11.16 6.54
N PRO A 309 -9.77 12.19 6.30
CA PRO A 309 -10.62 12.73 7.35
C PRO A 309 -11.66 11.70 7.84
N GLU A 310 -12.09 10.81 6.95
CA GLU A 310 -12.97 9.68 7.24
C GLU A 310 -12.55 8.46 6.39
N PRO A 311 -12.75 7.22 6.87
CA PRO A 311 -12.42 6.03 6.10
C PRO A 311 -13.15 5.99 4.75
N LEU A 312 -12.43 5.61 3.68
CA LEU A 312 -13.06 5.45 2.36
C LEU A 312 -13.78 4.10 2.28
N THR A 313 -15.00 4.12 1.76
CA THR A 313 -15.75 2.90 1.42
C THR A 313 -15.95 2.84 -0.09
N LEU A 314 -15.25 1.91 -0.75
CA LEU A 314 -15.22 1.75 -2.19
C LEU A 314 -16.03 0.52 -2.60
N ARG A 315 -16.82 0.66 -3.66
CA ARG A 315 -17.42 -0.47 -4.37
C ARG A 315 -16.91 -0.50 -5.79
N TRP A 316 -16.87 -1.68 -6.39
CA TRP A 316 -16.76 -1.74 -7.84
C TRP A 316 -18.02 -1.11 -8.46
N GLY A 317 -17.84 -0.10 -9.30
CA GLY A 317 -18.93 0.64 -9.92
C GLY A 317 -18.50 1.30 -11.23
N THR A 318 -19.38 1.27 -12.23
CA THR A 318 -19.17 1.87 -13.56
C THR A 318 -19.08 3.40 -13.50
N THR A 319 -19.67 4.05 -12.48
CA THR A 319 -19.72 5.51 -12.33
C THR A 319 -18.37 6.20 -12.54
N THR A 320 -17.33 5.85 -11.79
CA THR A 320 -16.02 6.52 -11.89
C THR A 320 -15.40 6.34 -13.27
N ARG A 321 -15.48 5.14 -13.84
CA ARG A 321 -14.98 4.82 -15.17
C ARG A 321 -15.71 5.66 -16.22
N ASP A 322 -17.04 5.54 -16.28
CA ASP A 322 -17.84 6.10 -17.35
C ASP A 322 -17.85 7.63 -17.32
N TYR A 323 -17.92 8.28 -16.15
CA TYR A 323 -17.81 9.74 -16.04
C TYR A 323 -16.45 10.25 -16.52
N THR A 324 -15.36 9.57 -16.16
CA THR A 324 -14.00 9.96 -16.59
C THR A 324 -13.82 9.78 -18.10
N GLU A 325 -14.29 8.67 -18.66
CA GLU A 325 -14.22 8.39 -20.09
C GLU A 325 -15.11 9.34 -20.91
N MET A 326 -16.31 9.67 -20.43
CA MET A 326 -17.18 10.70 -21.03
C MET A 326 -16.50 12.07 -21.08
N ASN A 327 -15.87 12.49 -19.98
CA ASN A 327 -15.09 13.74 -19.94
C ASN A 327 -13.96 13.74 -20.96
N ASN A 328 -13.30 12.59 -21.14
CA ASN A 328 -12.20 12.43 -22.08
C ASN A 328 -12.69 12.55 -23.54
N LEU A 329 -13.78 11.84 -23.90
CA LEU A 329 -14.39 11.94 -25.22
C LEU A 329 -14.86 13.37 -25.52
N GLN A 330 -15.58 14.01 -24.59
CA GLN A 330 -16.04 15.39 -24.74
C GLN A 330 -14.86 16.35 -24.95
N ARG A 331 -13.75 16.16 -24.22
CA ARG A 331 -12.54 16.98 -24.37
C ARG A 331 -11.88 16.80 -25.74
N ARG A 332 -11.75 15.56 -26.21
CA ARG A 332 -11.05 15.22 -27.47
C ARG A 332 -11.88 15.53 -28.71
N LEU A 333 -13.15 15.15 -28.70
CA LEU A 333 -14.04 15.15 -29.87
C LEU A 333 -15.07 16.27 -29.83
N GLY A 334 -15.25 16.95 -28.69
CA GLY A 334 -16.13 18.11 -28.56
C GLY A 334 -15.85 19.21 -29.58
N PRO A 335 -14.58 19.62 -29.80
CA PRO A 335 -14.22 20.59 -30.84
C PRO A 335 -14.58 20.16 -32.26
N ARG A 336 -14.83 18.87 -32.48
CA ARG A 336 -15.20 18.28 -33.76
C ARG A 336 -16.70 18.03 -33.89
N GLY A 337 -17.50 18.42 -32.90
CA GLY A 337 -18.96 18.34 -32.92
C GLY A 337 -19.58 17.28 -32.02
N LEU A 338 -18.79 16.52 -31.23
CA LEU A 338 -19.38 15.63 -30.22
C LEU A 338 -20.01 16.43 -29.08
N VAL A 339 -21.22 16.05 -28.68
CA VAL A 339 -21.85 16.56 -27.45
C VAL A 339 -22.29 15.38 -26.59
N VAL A 340 -21.71 15.28 -25.40
CA VAL A 340 -22.12 14.33 -24.38
C VAL A 340 -23.24 14.96 -23.53
N LEU A 341 -24.32 14.19 -23.32
CA LEU A 341 -25.49 14.60 -22.53
C LEU A 341 -25.73 13.54 -21.44
N GLY A 342 -25.56 13.94 -20.17
CA GLY A 342 -25.76 13.07 -19.02
C GLY A 342 -27.14 13.23 -18.40
N PHE A 343 -27.85 12.13 -18.19
CA PHE A 343 -29.18 12.09 -17.57
C PHE A 343 -29.12 11.26 -16.29
N PRO A 344 -29.08 11.90 -15.11
CA PRO A 344 -29.14 11.19 -13.83
C PRO A 344 -30.44 10.40 -13.70
N CYS A 345 -30.38 9.19 -13.17
CA CYS A 345 -31.55 8.33 -12.96
C CYS A 345 -31.36 7.47 -11.71
N ASN A 346 -32.39 7.42 -10.86
CA ASN A 346 -32.33 6.65 -9.61
C ASN A 346 -33.09 5.31 -9.65
N GLN A 347 -33.51 4.87 -10.85
CA GLN A 347 -34.28 3.63 -11.01
C GLN A 347 -33.43 2.36 -10.80
N PHE A 348 -32.10 2.47 -10.81
CA PHE A 348 -31.19 1.32 -10.78
C PHE A 348 -30.52 1.16 -9.42
N GLY A 349 -31.17 0.40 -8.53
CA GLY A 349 -30.64 0.09 -7.19
C GLY A 349 -30.40 1.31 -6.31
N HIS A 350 -31.12 2.41 -6.55
CA HIS A 350 -30.97 3.70 -5.89
C HIS A 350 -29.54 4.28 -5.90
N GLN A 351 -28.77 3.98 -6.95
CA GLN A 351 -27.36 4.41 -7.06
C GLN A 351 -27.16 5.92 -7.25
N GLU A 352 -28.21 6.66 -7.64
CA GLU A 352 -28.20 8.12 -7.79
C GLU A 352 -29.22 8.73 -6.81
N ASN A 353 -28.98 8.52 -5.51
CA ASN A 353 -29.88 8.95 -4.44
C ASN A 353 -29.80 10.44 -4.13
N ALA A 354 -28.77 11.15 -4.61
CA ALA A 354 -28.58 12.59 -4.43
C ALA A 354 -29.69 13.42 -5.08
N LYS A 355 -30.08 14.56 -4.51
CA LYS A 355 -31.01 15.50 -5.18
C LYS A 355 -30.33 16.22 -6.33
N ASN A 356 -31.10 16.84 -7.23
CA ASN A 356 -30.56 17.55 -8.40
C ASN A 356 -29.45 18.55 -8.02
N GLU A 357 -29.65 19.26 -6.90
CA GLU A 357 -28.71 20.27 -6.39
C GLU A 357 -27.42 19.66 -5.79
N GLU A 358 -27.45 18.36 -5.46
CA GLU A 358 -26.38 17.64 -4.77
C GLU A 358 -25.53 16.81 -5.73
N ILE A 359 -26.03 16.49 -6.94
CA ILE A 359 -25.35 15.59 -7.89
C ILE A 359 -23.94 16.10 -8.20
N LEU A 360 -23.76 17.39 -8.52
CA LEU A 360 -22.44 17.92 -8.84
C LEU A 360 -21.47 17.83 -7.66
N ASN A 361 -21.95 18.05 -6.43
CA ASN A 361 -21.13 17.86 -5.23
C ASN A 361 -20.77 16.38 -5.03
N SER A 362 -21.72 15.47 -5.26
CA SER A 362 -21.47 14.03 -5.22
C SER A 362 -20.41 13.61 -6.24
N LEU A 363 -20.48 14.10 -7.47
CA LEU A 363 -19.47 13.83 -8.49
C LEU A 363 -18.10 14.40 -8.11
N LYS A 364 -18.06 15.59 -7.52
CA LYS A 364 -16.83 16.29 -7.13
C LYS A 364 -16.12 15.65 -5.94
N TYR A 365 -16.86 15.23 -4.93
CA TYR A 365 -16.30 14.79 -3.64
C TYR A 365 -16.42 13.28 -3.38
N ILE A 366 -17.41 12.59 -3.96
CA ILE A 366 -17.75 11.21 -3.59
C ILE A 366 -17.45 10.22 -4.72
N ARG A 367 -18.13 10.35 -5.88
CA ARG A 367 -18.01 9.39 -6.99
C ARG A 367 -18.31 10.09 -8.32
N PRO A 368 -17.32 10.44 -9.15
CA PRO A 368 -15.91 10.01 -9.08
C PRO A 368 -15.08 10.49 -7.88
N GLY A 369 -15.36 11.67 -7.34
CA GLY A 369 -14.56 12.28 -6.28
C GLY A 369 -13.28 12.96 -6.81
N GLY A 370 -12.38 13.35 -5.90
CA GLY A 370 -11.05 13.87 -6.25
C GLY A 370 -11.05 15.22 -6.97
N GLY A 371 -12.11 16.03 -6.80
CA GLY A 371 -12.27 17.30 -7.50
C GLY A 371 -12.76 17.15 -8.95
N PHE A 372 -13.32 15.99 -9.31
CA PHE A 372 -13.88 15.76 -10.64
C PHE A 372 -15.02 16.75 -10.94
N GLU A 373 -14.95 17.40 -12.10
CA GLU A 373 -16.01 18.23 -12.63
C GLU A 373 -16.38 17.75 -14.04
N PRO A 374 -17.67 17.46 -14.30
CA PRO A 374 -18.13 17.05 -15.63
C PRO A 374 -17.96 18.22 -16.61
N ASN A 375 -17.33 17.97 -17.76
CA ASN A 375 -17.13 18.98 -18.81
C ASN A 375 -18.22 18.90 -19.91
N PHE A 376 -19.32 18.24 -19.60
CA PHE A 376 -20.46 18.00 -20.46
C PHE A 376 -21.77 18.31 -19.71
N THR A 377 -22.86 18.45 -20.45
CA THR A 377 -24.15 18.85 -19.87
C THR A 377 -24.74 17.70 -19.04
N LEU A 378 -25.02 17.97 -17.77
CA LEU A 378 -25.85 17.12 -16.91
C LEU A 378 -27.23 17.73 -16.77
N PHE A 379 -28.25 16.94 -17.08
CA PHE A 379 -29.66 17.33 -16.94
C PHE A 379 -30.18 17.04 -15.53
N GLU A 380 -31.37 17.52 -15.25
CA GLU A 380 -32.13 17.11 -14.08
C GLU A 380 -32.45 15.60 -14.13
N LYS A 381 -32.56 15.01 -12.94
CA LYS A 381 -32.91 13.61 -12.79
C LYS A 381 -34.25 13.30 -13.45
N CYS A 382 -34.30 12.20 -14.20
CA CYS A 382 -35.52 11.72 -14.84
C CYS A 382 -35.68 10.20 -14.71
N GLU A 383 -36.90 9.73 -14.96
CA GLU A 383 -37.19 8.31 -15.15
C GLU A 383 -36.94 7.93 -16.61
N VAL A 384 -36.29 6.79 -16.84
CA VAL A 384 -35.95 6.30 -18.18
C VAL A 384 -36.76 5.06 -18.59
N ASN A 385 -37.35 4.38 -17.60
CA ASN A 385 -38.24 3.23 -17.75
C ASN A 385 -39.60 3.46 -17.07
N GLY A 386 -40.59 2.63 -17.41
CA GLY A 386 -41.94 2.67 -16.82
C GLY A 386 -42.85 3.75 -17.42
N GLU A 387 -44.03 3.90 -16.81
CA GLU A 387 -45.11 4.79 -17.27
C GLU A 387 -44.69 6.26 -17.33
N LYS A 388 -43.79 6.68 -16.42
CA LYS A 388 -43.29 8.06 -16.33
C LYS A 388 -41.96 8.28 -17.04
N ALA A 389 -41.53 7.33 -17.88
CA ALA A 389 -40.29 7.47 -18.64
C ALA A 389 -40.29 8.76 -19.47
N HIS A 390 -39.19 9.50 -19.41
CA HIS A 390 -39.03 10.73 -20.17
C HIS A 390 -39.14 10.43 -21.69
N PRO A 391 -39.85 11.27 -22.49
CA PRO A 391 -40.14 10.97 -23.89
C PRO A 391 -38.93 10.63 -24.75
N LEU A 392 -37.78 11.25 -24.47
CA LEU A 392 -36.51 10.94 -25.12
C LEU A 392 -36.13 9.45 -24.96
N PHE A 393 -36.23 8.90 -23.75
CA PHE A 393 -35.86 7.51 -23.50
C PHE A 393 -36.88 6.52 -24.05
N THR A 394 -38.15 6.90 -24.13
CA THR A 394 -39.15 6.13 -24.87
C THR A 394 -38.77 6.04 -26.35
N PHE A 395 -38.50 7.17 -27.01
CA PHE A 395 -38.06 7.21 -28.41
C PHE A 395 -36.78 6.41 -28.67
N LEU A 396 -35.76 6.55 -27.80
CA LEU A 396 -34.49 5.86 -27.94
C LEU A 396 -34.63 4.33 -27.77
N ARG A 397 -35.40 3.86 -26.78
CA ARG A 397 -35.65 2.42 -26.56
C ARG A 397 -36.54 1.80 -27.63
N GLU A 398 -37.43 2.56 -28.26
CA GLU A 398 -38.22 2.09 -29.40
C GLU A 398 -37.36 1.97 -30.67
N SER A 399 -36.48 2.94 -30.90
CA SER A 399 -35.58 2.96 -32.06
C SER A 399 -34.46 1.91 -31.96
N LEU A 400 -33.93 1.70 -30.76
CA LEU A 400 -32.83 0.78 -30.47
C LEU A 400 -33.21 -0.13 -29.28
N PRO A 401 -33.98 -1.21 -29.55
CA PRO A 401 -34.61 -2.01 -28.50
C PRO A 401 -33.65 -2.81 -27.62
N ALA A 402 -32.43 -3.07 -28.09
CA ALA A 402 -31.41 -3.78 -27.32
C ALA A 402 -30.02 -3.20 -27.59
N PRO A 403 -29.09 -3.26 -26.61
CA PRO A 403 -27.69 -2.96 -26.86
C PRO A 403 -27.08 -3.86 -27.93
N SER A 404 -26.23 -3.27 -28.77
CA SER A 404 -25.56 -3.96 -29.87
C SER A 404 -24.55 -5.00 -29.39
N ASP A 405 -23.94 -4.79 -28.22
CA ASP A 405 -22.94 -5.65 -27.60
C ASP A 405 -23.54 -6.65 -26.59
N GLU A 406 -24.77 -6.43 -26.13
CA GLU A 406 -25.48 -7.31 -25.20
C GLU A 406 -26.99 -7.37 -25.55
N PRO A 407 -27.39 -8.14 -26.59
CA PRO A 407 -28.77 -8.14 -27.08
C PRO A 407 -29.81 -8.67 -26.08
N SER A 408 -29.36 -9.39 -25.05
CA SER A 408 -30.19 -9.92 -23.97
C SER A 408 -30.08 -9.11 -22.68
N ALA A 409 -29.58 -7.87 -22.73
CA ALA A 409 -29.46 -7.00 -21.56
C ALA A 409 -30.85 -6.67 -21.01
N LEU A 410 -31.19 -7.27 -19.87
CA LEU A 410 -32.40 -7.04 -19.10
C LEU A 410 -32.06 -7.05 -17.62
N MET A 411 -32.82 -6.30 -16.81
CA MET A 411 -32.72 -6.42 -15.36
C MET A 411 -33.15 -7.82 -14.95
N THR A 412 -32.21 -8.65 -14.50
CA THR A 412 -32.48 -10.07 -14.19
C THR A 412 -33.00 -10.29 -12.78
N ASP A 413 -32.77 -9.34 -11.87
CA ASP A 413 -33.20 -9.43 -10.48
C ASP A 413 -34.47 -8.59 -10.27
N PRO A 414 -35.65 -9.23 -10.08
CA PRO A 414 -36.92 -8.53 -9.94
C PRO A 414 -36.95 -7.54 -8.77
N LYS A 415 -36.12 -7.73 -7.73
CA LYS A 415 -36.11 -6.86 -6.55
C LYS A 415 -35.63 -5.44 -6.85
N TYR A 416 -34.91 -5.25 -7.96
CA TYR A 416 -34.41 -3.94 -8.40
C TYR A 416 -35.32 -3.27 -9.44
N ILE A 417 -36.39 -3.94 -9.87
CA ILE A 417 -37.36 -3.38 -10.81
C ILE A 417 -38.41 -2.60 -10.01
N ILE A 418 -38.25 -1.29 -9.96
CA ILE A 418 -39.12 -0.38 -9.21
C ILE A 418 -40.07 0.43 -10.11
N TRP A 419 -40.17 0.06 -11.38
CA TRP A 419 -41.01 0.73 -12.38
C TRP A 419 -42.05 -0.23 -12.96
N SER A 420 -43.11 0.36 -13.51
CA SER A 420 -44.19 -0.34 -14.19
C SER A 420 -44.74 0.56 -15.31
N PRO A 421 -45.15 0.01 -16.47
CA PRO A 421 -44.98 -1.39 -16.88
C PRO A 421 -43.52 -1.72 -17.17
N VAL A 422 -43.17 -3.02 -17.08
CA VAL A 422 -41.85 -3.53 -17.45
C VAL A 422 -41.88 -3.96 -18.91
N CYS A 423 -40.91 -3.52 -19.70
CA CYS A 423 -40.82 -3.79 -21.13
C CYS A 423 -39.49 -4.47 -21.50
N ARG A 424 -39.49 -5.27 -22.58
CA ARG A 424 -38.30 -6.00 -23.03
C ARG A 424 -37.16 -5.10 -23.53
N ASN A 425 -37.47 -3.85 -23.86
CA ASN A 425 -36.51 -2.86 -24.35
C ASN A 425 -36.09 -1.85 -23.28
N ASP A 426 -36.49 -2.06 -22.02
CA ASP A 426 -36.09 -1.22 -20.88
C ASP A 426 -34.56 -1.10 -20.80
N ILE A 427 -34.10 0.02 -20.27
CA ILE A 427 -32.69 0.19 -19.89
C ILE A 427 -32.45 -0.73 -18.69
N ALA A 428 -31.47 -1.62 -18.79
CA ALA A 428 -31.23 -2.67 -17.81
C ALA A 428 -30.43 -2.17 -16.60
N TRP A 429 -29.59 -1.14 -16.75
CA TRP A 429 -28.82 -0.54 -15.64
C TRP A 429 -28.26 0.85 -15.98
N ASN A 430 -27.67 1.52 -14.98
CA ASN A 430 -26.88 2.74 -15.18
C ASN A 430 -25.75 2.56 -16.21
N PHE A 431 -25.49 3.63 -16.97
CA PHE A 431 -24.47 3.73 -18.02
C PHE A 431 -24.69 2.86 -19.26
N GLU A 432 -25.93 2.49 -19.59
CA GLU A 432 -26.27 2.26 -20.99
C GLU A 432 -26.22 3.58 -21.78
N LYS A 433 -25.79 3.49 -23.03
CA LYS A 433 -25.46 4.67 -23.84
C LYS A 433 -26.13 4.58 -25.19
N PHE A 434 -26.57 5.73 -25.70
CA PHE A 434 -27.13 5.86 -27.04
C PHE A 434 -26.26 6.84 -27.82
N LEU A 435 -25.77 6.40 -28.98
CA LEU A 435 -25.14 7.27 -29.96
C LEU A 435 -26.21 7.73 -30.94
N VAL A 436 -26.37 9.04 -31.06
CA VAL A 436 -27.34 9.69 -31.94
C VAL A 436 -26.56 10.47 -33.00
N GLY A 437 -26.98 10.32 -34.26
CA GLY A 437 -26.38 11.00 -35.39
C GLY A 437 -26.65 12.51 -35.38
N PRO A 438 -25.90 13.30 -36.17
CA PRO A 438 -26.10 14.75 -36.25
C PRO A 438 -27.46 15.15 -36.84
N ASP A 439 -28.14 14.23 -37.52
CA ASP A 439 -29.51 14.34 -38.03
C ASP A 439 -30.59 14.02 -36.98
N GLY A 440 -30.18 13.66 -35.75
CA GLY A 440 -31.07 13.26 -34.67
C GLY A 440 -31.50 11.80 -34.73
N VAL A 441 -30.98 10.99 -35.67
CA VAL A 441 -31.34 9.59 -35.82
C VAL A 441 -30.50 8.71 -34.87
N PRO A 442 -31.11 7.86 -34.03
CA PRO A 442 -30.36 6.93 -33.20
C PRO A 442 -29.55 5.93 -34.04
N VAL A 443 -28.24 5.85 -33.79
CA VAL A 443 -27.30 5.03 -34.57
C VAL A 443 -26.99 3.71 -33.88
N ARG A 444 -26.69 3.75 -32.58
CA ARG A 444 -26.31 2.56 -31.82
C ARG A 444 -26.58 2.71 -30.32
N ARG A 445 -26.95 1.60 -29.68
CA ARG A 445 -27.09 1.46 -28.22
C ARG A 445 -25.99 0.54 -27.70
N TYR A 446 -25.40 0.90 -26.56
CA TYR A 446 -24.32 0.15 -25.92
C TYR A 446 -24.70 -0.19 -24.48
N SER A 447 -24.31 -1.39 -24.04
CA SER A 447 -24.58 -1.87 -22.69
C SER A 447 -23.73 -1.12 -21.66
N ARG A 448 -24.06 -1.31 -20.38
CA ARG A 448 -23.24 -0.83 -19.26
C ARG A 448 -21.81 -1.42 -19.26
N ARG A 449 -21.61 -2.57 -19.91
CA ARG A 449 -20.32 -3.29 -19.93
C ARG A 449 -19.40 -2.72 -21.00
N PHE A 450 -19.96 -2.25 -22.11
CA PHE A 450 -19.22 -1.54 -23.15
C PHE A 450 -18.58 -0.28 -22.56
N ARG A 451 -17.25 -0.18 -22.68
CA ARG A 451 -16.53 1.01 -22.17
C ARG A 451 -16.95 2.22 -22.99
N THR A 452 -17.13 3.35 -22.33
CA THR A 452 -17.48 4.60 -23.02
C THR A 452 -16.42 4.96 -24.04
N ILE A 453 -15.13 4.83 -23.68
CA ILE A 453 -14.02 5.22 -24.56
C ILE A 453 -14.00 4.43 -25.88
N ASP A 454 -14.49 3.18 -25.87
CA ASP A 454 -14.49 2.30 -27.04
C ASP A 454 -15.60 2.66 -28.05
N ILE A 455 -16.44 3.65 -27.74
CA ILE A 455 -17.44 4.24 -28.67
C ILE A 455 -16.76 5.21 -29.66
N GLU A 456 -15.53 5.65 -29.37
CA GLU A 456 -14.78 6.61 -30.18
C GLU A 456 -14.76 6.27 -31.69
N PRO A 457 -14.49 5.03 -32.14
CA PRO A 457 -14.50 4.70 -33.57
C PRO A 457 -15.84 4.96 -34.26
N ASP A 458 -16.96 4.72 -33.58
CA ASP A 458 -18.29 4.97 -34.12
C ASP A 458 -18.62 6.46 -34.18
N ILE A 459 -18.15 7.23 -33.18
CA ILE A 459 -18.26 8.69 -33.19
C ILE A 459 -17.44 9.26 -34.35
N GLU A 460 -16.19 8.82 -34.50
CA GLU A 460 -15.28 9.23 -35.58
C GLU A 460 -15.87 8.96 -36.96
N ALA A 461 -16.52 7.81 -37.15
CA ALA A 461 -17.19 7.46 -38.39
C ALA A 461 -18.33 8.45 -38.73
N LEU A 462 -19.09 8.91 -37.73
CA LEU A 462 -20.17 9.88 -37.91
C LEU A 462 -19.64 11.30 -38.15
N LEU A 463 -18.61 11.71 -37.41
CA LEU A 463 -17.99 13.03 -37.56
C LEU A 463 -17.29 13.18 -38.93
N SER A 464 -16.74 12.08 -39.47
CA SER A 464 -16.08 12.08 -40.79
C SER A 464 -17.07 12.13 -41.96
N GLN A 465 -18.34 11.83 -41.73
CA GLN A 465 -19.40 11.89 -42.75
C GLN A 465 -20.04 13.27 -42.88
N GLN A 466 -19.69 14.23 -42.03
CA GLN A 466 -20.15 15.61 -42.19
C GLN A 466 -19.45 16.26 -43.40
N PRO A 467 -20.19 16.80 -44.38
CA PRO A 467 -19.60 17.57 -45.45
C PRO A 467 -18.88 18.77 -44.85
N SER A 468 -17.62 19.01 -45.23
CA SER A 468 -16.90 20.25 -44.94
C SER A 468 -17.80 21.44 -45.30
N GLY A 469 -18.18 22.22 -44.29
CA GLY A 469 -19.29 23.17 -44.33
C GLY A 469 -19.28 24.16 -45.49
N SER A 470 -20.50 24.45 -45.94
CA SER A 470 -20.92 25.68 -46.61
C SER A 470 -21.06 26.84 -45.65
#